data_AF-A0A966WS54-F1
#
_entry.id   AF-A0A966WS54-F1
#
_cell.length_a   1.000
_cell.length_b   1.000
_cell.length_c   1.000
_cell.angle_alpha   90.00
_cell.angle_beta   90.00
_cell.angle_gamma   90.00
#
_symmetry.space_group_name_H-M   'P 1'
#
loop_
_entity.id
_entity.type
_entity.pdbx_description
1 polymer ?
#
loop_
_entity_poly.entity_id
_entity_poly.type
_entity_poly.pdbx_seq_one_letter_code
_entity_poly.pdbx_strand_id
1 'polypeptide(L)' 'TAIEGGKKDEALAAFQAAQPEMQRAVGKGVLHLNTVARKLSRLAARIKAIAA' A
#
# COMPACT_ATOMS: atom_id res chain seq x y z
N THR A 1 -11.85 2.20 7.27
CA THR A 1 -11.20 1.06 6.58
C THR A 1 -9.78 0.84 7.10
N ALA A 2 -9.50 -0.30 7.76
CA ALA A 2 -8.23 -0.80 8.39
C ALA A 2 -7.28 0.23 9.08
N ILE A 3 -6.87 1.26 8.35
CA ILE A 3 -6.09 2.43 8.79
C ILE A 3 -6.87 3.26 9.84
N GLU A 4 -8.19 3.41 9.71
CA GLU A 4 -9.02 4.15 10.69
C GLU A 4 -9.36 3.34 11.94
N GLY A 5 -9.26 2.00 11.88
CA GLY A 5 -9.66 1.11 12.97
C GLY A 5 -8.53 0.72 13.91
N GLY A 6 -7.31 1.26 13.73
CA GLY A 6 -6.15 0.88 14.55
C GLY A 6 -5.59 -0.52 14.28
N LYS A 7 -6.11 -1.24 13.28
CA LYS A 7 -5.78 -2.64 13.03
C LYS A 7 -4.55 -2.77 12.13
N LYS A 8 -3.38 -2.61 12.74
CA LYS A 8 -2.07 -2.65 12.07
C LYS A 8 -1.83 -3.95 11.29
N ASP A 9 -2.22 -5.10 11.84
CA ASP A 9 -1.96 -6.41 11.22
C ASP A 9 -2.82 -6.64 9.96
N GLU A 10 -4.11 -6.27 10.01
CA GLU A 10 -4.99 -6.31 8.83
C GLU A 10 -4.50 -5.35 7.73
N ALA A 11 -4.00 -4.17 8.12
CA ALA A 11 -3.47 -3.20 7.17
C ALA A 11 -2.14 -3.67 6.52
N LEU A 12 -1.27 -4.34 7.28
CA LEU A 12 -0.04 -4.97 6.77
C LEU A 12 -0.33 -6.12 5.80
N ALA A 13 -1.27 -7.00 6.17
CA ALA A 13 -1.69 -8.11 5.31
C ALA A 13 -2.28 -7.60 3.98
N ALA A 14 -3.17 -6.60 4.05
CA ALA A 14 -3.73 -5.97 2.84
C ALA A 14 -2.66 -5.25 2.00
N PHE A 15 -1.67 -4.63 2.64
CA PHE A 15 -0.56 -3.96 1.94
C PHE A 15 0.34 -4.96 1.20
N GLN A 16 0.66 -6.10 1.82
CA GLN A 16 1.44 -7.16 1.17
C GLN A 16 0.69 -7.78 0.00
N ALA A 17 -0.62 -7.98 0.11
CA ALA A 17 -1.45 -8.47 -0.99
C ALA A 17 -1.57 -7.45 -2.14
N ALA A 18 -1.62 -6.15 -1.84
CA ALA A 18 -1.75 -5.09 -2.83
C ALA A 18 -0.46 -4.79 -3.62
N GLN A 19 0.71 -5.03 -3.03
CA GLN A 19 2.01 -4.81 -3.67
C GLN A 19 2.16 -5.51 -5.05
N PRO A 20 1.98 -6.84 -5.16
CA PRO A 20 2.17 -7.55 -6.43
C PRO A 20 1.14 -7.14 -7.49
N GLU A 21 -0.11 -6.85 -7.12
CA GLU A 21 -1.13 -6.41 -8.08
C GLU A 21 -0.83 -5.02 -8.65
N MET A 22 -0.39 -4.09 -7.80
CA MET A 22 0.01 -2.77 -8.28
C MET A 22 1.26 -2.82 -9.15
N GLN A 23 2.22 -3.70 -8.84
CA GLN A 23 3.40 -3.93 -9.66
C GLN A 23 3.03 -4.53 -11.03
N ARG A 24 2.09 -5.49 -11.09
CA ARG A 24 1.58 -6.01 -12.37
C ARG A 24 0.91 -4.92 -13.21
N ALA A 25 0.19 -3.98 -12.58
CA ALA A 25 -0.41 -2.85 -13.29
C ALA A 25 0.65 -1.90 -13.92
N VAL A 26 1.84 -1.79 -13.32
CA VAL A 26 2.99 -1.10 -13.94
C VAL A 26 3.51 -1.86 -15.15
N GLY A 27 3.69 -3.18 -15.02
CA GLY A 27 4.15 -4.03 -16.12
C GLY A 27 3.21 -4.02 -17.34
N LYS A 28 1.91 -3.81 -17.10
CA LYS A 28 0.88 -3.66 -18.16
C LYS A 28 0.77 -2.23 -18.72
N GLY A 29 1.58 -1.29 -18.25
CA GLY A 29 1.54 0.12 -18.69
C GLY A 29 0.32 0.91 -18.22
N VAL A 30 -0.53 0.33 -17.37
CA VAL A 30 -1.75 0.99 -16.86
C VAL A 30 -1.41 2.10 -15.86
N LEU A 31 -0.33 1.92 -15.10
CA LEU A 31 0.16 2.88 -14.12
C LEU A 31 1.65 3.12 -14.27
N HIS A 32 2.09 4.37 -14.11
CA HIS A 32 3.52 4.69 -14.09
C HIS A 32 4.18 4.21 -12.79
N LEU A 33 5.41 3.70 -12.87
CA LEU A 33 6.19 3.19 -11.73
C LEU A 33 6.21 4.18 -10.56
N ASN A 34 6.56 5.44 -10.83
CA ASN A 34 6.60 6.51 -9.83
C ASN A 34 5.25 6.79 -9.14
N THR A 35 4.13 6.56 -9.83
CA THR A 35 2.79 6.74 -9.23
C THR A 35 2.48 5.59 -8.26
N VAL A 36 2.85 4.37 -8.61
CA VAL A 36 2.73 3.21 -7.73
C VAL A 36 3.68 3.32 -6.54
N ALA A 37 4.93 3.71 -6.77
CA ALA A 37 5.92 3.93 -5.72
C ALA A 37 5.46 4.99 -4.70
N ARG A 38 4.91 6.12 -5.17
CA ARG A 38 4.33 7.14 -4.28
C ARG A 38 3.15 6.60 -3.47
N LYS A 39 2.24 5.82 -4.08
CA LYS A 39 1.10 5.22 -3.37
C LYS A 39 1.56 4.22 -2.31
N LEU A 40 2.51 3.35 -2.62
CA LEU A 40 3.10 2.39 -1.67
C LEU A 40 3.75 3.10 -0.48
N SER A 41 4.57 4.10 -0.75
CA SER A 41 5.27 4.89 0.29
C SER A 41 4.27 5.59 1.22
N ARG A 42 3.26 6.26 0.66
CA ARG A 42 2.22 6.94 1.47
C ARG A 42 1.41 5.95 2.31
N LEU A 43 1.08 4.77 1.78
CA LEU A 43 0.38 3.72 2.53
C LEU A 43 1.23 3.18 3.68
N ALA A 44 2.49 2.84 3.42
CA ALA A 44 3.42 2.37 4.44
C ALA A 44 3.61 3.40 5.56
N ALA A 45 3.74 4.69 5.21
CA ALA A 45 3.84 5.77 6.18
C ALA A 45 2.60 5.89 7.07
N ARG A 46 1.39 5.76 6.49
CA ARG A 46 0.13 5.77 7.24
C ARG A 46 -0.02 4.56 8.17
N ILE A 47 0.38 3.37 7.74
CA ILE A 47 0.38 2.15 8.58
C ILE A 47 1.35 2.32 9.75
N LYS A 48 2.54 2.88 9.50
CA LYS A 48 3.53 3.17 10.54
C LYS A 48 3.01 4.20 11.54
N ALA A 49 2.31 5.24 11.08
CA ALA A 49 1.74 6.29 11.93
C ALA A 49 0.61 5.80 12.86
N ILE A 50 -0.08 4.70 12.53
CA ILE A 50 -1.07 4.07 13.43
C ILE A 50 -0.40 3.24 14.52
N ALA A 51 0.83 2.80 14.29
CA ALA A 51 1.60 1.99 15.22
C ALA A 51 2.43 2.81 16.22
N ALA A 52 2.42 4.13 16.10
CA ALA A 52 3.09 5.08 16.99
C ALA A 52 2.06 5.68 17.94
#